data_AF-A0A2X3CSS6-F1
#
_entry.id   AF-A0A2X3CSS6-F1
#
_cell.length_a   1.000
_cell.length_b   1.000
_cell.length_c   1.000
_cell.angle_alpha   90.00
_cell.angle_beta   90.00
_cell.angle_gamma   90.00
#
_symmetry.space_group_name_H-M   'P 1'
#
loop_
_entity.id
_entity.type
_entity.pdbx_description
1 polymer ?
#
loop_
_entity_poly.entity_id
_entity_poly.type
_entity_poly.pdbx_seq_one_letter_code
_entity_poly.pdbx_strand_id
1 'polypeptide(L)'
;MNFMRPIRPKRVTRRGETPSDALLRGGIEYIEVRSLDINPFSPIGVDAQQVRFLDLFMVWCALADAPEMSSDELLCTRTNWNRVILEGRKPGLTLGLAAKARSSRWLRWAKICSAIYAAWRRPWTVSTVARHISRSATSCWPALTIRN
;
A
#
# COMPACT_ATOMS: atom_id res chain seq x y z
N MET A 1 -16.40 -15.01 -14.98
CA MET A 1 -16.27 -15.00 -13.50
C MET A 1 -15.70 -13.65 -13.06
N ASN A 2 -16.50 -12.76 -12.47
CA ASN A 2 -16.02 -11.43 -12.09
C ASN A 2 -15.23 -11.52 -10.77
N PHE A 3 -13.91 -11.32 -10.82
CA PHE A 3 -13.04 -11.44 -9.63
C PHE A 3 -13.07 -10.11 -8.84
N MET A 4 -13.77 -10.07 -7.70
CA MET A 4 -13.74 -8.92 -6.80
C MET A 4 -12.38 -8.84 -6.11
N ARG A 5 -11.47 -8.11 -6.75
CA ARG A 5 -10.08 -7.91 -6.34
C ARG A 5 -9.92 -6.46 -5.89
N PRO A 6 -9.46 -6.19 -4.66
CA PRO A 6 -9.30 -4.82 -4.14
C PRO A 6 -8.26 -4.01 -4.92
N ILE A 7 -7.29 -4.69 -5.52
CA ILE A 7 -6.29 -4.12 -6.42
C ILE A 7 -6.14 -5.02 -7.65
N ARG A 8 -5.92 -4.42 -8.83
CA ARG A 8 -5.77 -5.16 -10.09
C ARG A 8 -4.55 -4.69 -10.88
N PRO A 9 -3.74 -5.62 -11.44
CA PRO A 9 -2.76 -5.25 -12.45
C PRO A 9 -3.47 -4.96 -13.77
N LYS A 10 -3.01 -3.93 -14.49
CA LYS A 10 -3.63 -3.47 -15.72
C LYS A 10 -2.60 -3.06 -16.77
N ARG A 11 -3.06 -3.13 -18.02
CA ARG A 11 -2.41 -2.61 -19.21
C ARG A 11 -3.48 -2.17 -20.19
N VAL A 12 -3.19 -1.12 -20.97
CA VAL A 12 -4.11 -0.64 -22.00
C VAL A 12 -4.24 -1.70 -23.09
N THR A 13 -5.50 -2.09 -23.37
CA THR A 13 -5.84 -3.11 -24.37
C THR A 13 -5.87 -2.50 -25.76
N ARG A 14 -5.35 -3.24 -26.74
CA ARG A 14 -5.57 -2.96 -28.16
C ARG A 14 -7.01 -3.34 -28.56
N ARG A 15 -7.46 -2.88 -29.72
CA ARG A 15 -8.80 -3.22 -30.22
C ARG A 15 -8.91 -4.74 -30.41
N GLY A 16 -9.91 -5.34 -29.78
CA GLY A 16 -10.14 -6.80 -29.80
C GLY A 16 -9.28 -7.61 -28.84
N GLU A 17 -8.40 -6.98 -28.06
CA GLU A 17 -7.53 -7.66 -27.10
C GLU A 17 -8.22 -7.82 -25.74
N THR A 18 -8.12 -9.01 -25.12
CA THR A 18 -8.64 -9.19 -23.76
C THR A 18 -7.67 -8.58 -22.73
N PRO A 19 -8.15 -8.20 -21.53
CA PRO A 19 -7.26 -7.67 -20.48
C PRO A 19 -6.13 -8.63 -20.09
N SER A 20 -6.38 -9.94 -20.12
CA SER A 20 -5.37 -10.96 -19.83
C SER A 20 -4.31 -11.00 -20.93
N ASP A 21 -4.71 -10.95 -22.20
CA ASP A 21 -3.79 -10.93 -23.34
C ASP A 21 -2.90 -9.70 -23.32
N ALA A 22 -3.46 -8.53 -22.98
CA ALA A 22 -2.68 -7.31 -22.83
C ALA A 22 -1.57 -7.50 -21.78
N LEU A 23 -1.91 -8.05 -20.60
CA LEU A 23 -0.94 -8.34 -19.55
C LEU A 23 0.11 -9.38 -19.98
N LEU A 24 -0.28 -10.43 -20.71
CA LEU A 24 0.67 -11.41 -21.24
C LEU A 24 1.61 -10.78 -22.28
N ARG A 25 1.10 -9.91 -23.14
CA ARG A 25 1.86 -9.25 -24.21
C ARG A 25 2.92 -8.29 -23.67
N GLY A 26 2.59 -7.50 -22.66
CA GLY A 26 3.44 -6.38 -22.24
C GLY A 26 3.76 -6.33 -20.74
N GLY A 27 3.30 -7.30 -19.96
CA GLY A 27 3.36 -7.22 -18.51
C GLY A 27 2.44 -6.13 -17.95
N ILE A 28 2.66 -5.77 -16.68
CA ILE A 28 1.88 -4.76 -15.96
C ILE A 28 2.34 -3.36 -16.39
N GLU A 29 1.40 -2.48 -16.71
CA GLU A 29 1.66 -1.07 -17.06
C GLU A 29 1.26 -0.13 -15.91
N TYR A 30 0.12 -0.40 -15.28
CA TYR A 30 -0.36 0.33 -14.13
C TYR A 30 -1.16 -0.58 -13.20
N ILE A 31 -1.45 -0.07 -12.01
CA ILE A 31 -2.30 -0.71 -11.01
C ILE A 31 -3.61 0.07 -10.84
N GLU A 32 -4.68 -0.66 -10.61
CA GLU A 32 -6.00 -0.08 -10.35
C GLU A 32 -6.41 -0.44 -8.91
N VAL A 33 -6.45 0.56 -8.03
CA VAL A 33 -6.93 0.41 -6.65
C VAL A 33 -8.43 0.66 -6.64
N ARG A 34 -9.20 -0.31 -6.12
CA ARG A 34 -10.67 -0.35 -6.19
C ARG A 34 -11.33 -0.40 -4.81
N SER A 35 -10.56 -0.16 -3.76
CA SER A 35 -11.01 -0.27 -2.36
C SER A 35 -11.34 1.08 -1.72
N LEU A 36 -11.38 2.16 -2.49
CA LEU A 36 -11.72 3.48 -1.97
C LEU A 36 -13.23 3.68 -2.03
N ASP A 37 -13.85 3.96 -0.89
CA ASP A 37 -15.24 4.39 -0.81
C ASP A 37 -15.39 5.81 -1.35
N ILE A 38 -16.59 6.14 -1.84
CA ILE A 38 -16.93 7.51 -2.22
C ILE A 38 -16.88 8.39 -0.97
N ASN A 39 -16.11 9.47 -1.04
CA ASN A 39 -16.02 10.45 0.03
C ASN A 39 -17.24 11.37 0.03
N PRO A 40 -18.15 11.30 1.03
CA PRO A 40 -19.35 12.13 1.09
C PRO A 40 -19.04 13.60 1.43
N PHE A 41 -17.81 13.90 1.87
CA PHE A 41 -17.38 15.25 2.24
C PHE A 41 -16.70 16.00 1.08
N SER A 42 -16.56 15.36 -0.09
CA SER A 42 -16.03 15.98 -1.30
C SER A 42 -17.09 16.02 -2.40
N PRO A 43 -17.29 17.15 -3.10
CA PRO A 43 -18.27 17.24 -4.18
C PRO A 43 -17.96 16.35 -5.39
N ILE A 44 -16.70 15.90 -5.53
CA ILE A 44 -16.26 15.00 -6.61
C ILE A 44 -16.07 13.55 -6.12
N GLY A 45 -16.47 13.24 -4.88
CA GLY A 45 -16.39 11.88 -4.31
C GLY A 45 -14.98 11.42 -3.88
N VAL A 46 -13.97 12.29 -3.99
CA VAL A 46 -12.58 12.05 -3.55
C VAL A 46 -11.89 13.39 -3.25
N ASP A 47 -10.90 13.42 -2.37
CA ASP A 47 -10.12 14.63 -2.11
C ASP A 47 -8.60 14.43 -2.31
N ALA A 48 -7.86 15.55 -2.31
CA ALA A 48 -6.41 15.53 -2.52
C ALA A 48 -5.66 14.83 -1.38
N GLN A 49 -6.24 14.75 -0.17
CA GLN A 49 -5.61 14.07 0.96
C GLN A 49 -5.64 12.56 0.75
N GLN A 50 -6.78 12.00 0.32
CA GLN A 50 -6.94 10.59 -0.03
C GLN A 50 -5.97 10.19 -1.15
N VAL A 51 -5.86 11.01 -2.21
CA VAL A 51 -4.95 10.75 -3.34
C VAL A 51 -3.48 10.78 -2.90
N ARG A 52 -3.05 11.82 -2.16
CA ARG A 52 -1.66 11.90 -1.67
C ARG A 52 -1.31 10.75 -0.73
N PHE A 53 -2.24 10.33 0.11
CA PHE A 53 -2.05 9.14 0.94
C PHE A 53 -1.84 7.89 0.08
N LEU A 54 -2.67 7.67 -0.94
CA LEU A 54 -2.54 6.53 -1.85
C LEU A 54 -1.21 6.56 -2.61
N ASP A 55 -0.76 7.71 -3.12
CA ASP A 55 0.54 7.82 -3.80
C ASP A 55 1.68 7.32 -2.91
N LEU A 56 1.72 7.85 -1.69
CA LEU A 56 2.74 7.48 -0.70
C LEU A 56 2.62 6.01 -0.28
N PHE A 57 1.38 5.54 -0.13
CA PHE A 57 1.12 4.17 0.25
C PHE A 57 1.58 3.19 -0.84
N MET A 58 1.34 3.52 -2.11
CA MET A 58 1.75 2.71 -3.24
C MET A 58 3.26 2.71 -3.44
N VAL A 59 3.92 3.87 -3.26
CA VAL A 59 5.39 3.96 -3.27
C VAL A 59 5.99 3.08 -2.18
N TRP A 60 5.44 3.10 -0.96
CA TRP A 60 5.87 2.19 0.09
C TRP A 60 5.70 0.73 -0.31
N CYS A 61 4.55 0.37 -0.90
CA CYS A 61 4.29 -1.02 -1.32
C CYS A 61 5.30 -1.51 -2.35
N ALA A 62 5.79 -0.62 -3.22
CA ALA A 62 6.82 -0.93 -4.20
C ALA A 62 8.23 -1.08 -3.60
N LEU A 63 8.50 -0.41 -2.46
CA LEU A 63 9.82 -0.42 -1.79
C LEU A 63 9.93 -1.46 -0.68
N ALA A 64 8.81 -1.90 -0.11
CA ALA A 64 8.79 -2.83 1.00
C ALA A 64 9.06 -4.26 0.54
N ASP A 65 9.92 -4.96 1.28
CA ASP A 65 10.19 -6.38 1.04
C ASP A 65 8.90 -7.21 1.10
N ALA A 66 8.55 -7.81 -0.04
CA ALA A 66 7.34 -8.61 -0.24
C ALA A 66 7.71 -10.02 -0.70
N PRO A 67 8.07 -10.94 0.22
CA PRO A 67 8.30 -12.33 -0.13
C PRO A 67 7.03 -12.96 -0.71
N GLU A 68 7.22 -14.00 -1.51
CA GLU A 68 6.10 -14.78 -2.04
C GLU A 68 5.21 -15.28 -0.90
N MET A 69 3.90 -15.12 -1.10
CA MET A 69 2.88 -15.49 -0.13
C MET A 69 2.31 -16.86 -0.46
N SER A 70 2.20 -17.71 0.55
CA SER A 70 1.42 -18.95 0.43
C SER A 70 -0.09 -18.68 0.43
N SER A 71 -0.88 -19.68 0.04
CA SER A 71 -2.35 -19.61 0.12
C SER A 71 -2.86 -19.28 1.53
N ASP A 72 -2.21 -19.81 2.57
CA ASP A 72 -2.58 -19.54 3.97
C ASP A 72 -2.25 -18.11 4.39
N GLU A 73 -1.13 -17.55 3.90
CA GLU A 73 -0.78 -16.16 4.15
C GLU A 73 -1.74 -15.21 3.42
N LEU A 74 -2.14 -15.53 2.19
CA LEU A 74 -3.19 -14.82 1.47
C LEU A 74 -4.53 -14.89 2.22
N LEU A 75 -4.90 -16.06 2.76
CA LEU A 75 -6.09 -16.20 3.57
C LEU A 75 -6.02 -15.34 4.84
N CYS A 76 -4.86 -15.30 5.51
CA CYS A 76 -4.64 -14.43 6.68
C CYS A 76 -4.85 -12.95 6.33
N THR A 77 -4.33 -12.47 5.20
CA THR A 77 -4.56 -11.10 4.75
C THR A 77 -6.04 -10.81 4.48
N ARG A 78 -6.78 -11.77 3.92
CA ARG A 78 -8.22 -11.66 3.71
C ARG A 78 -9.01 -11.64 5.02
N THR A 79 -8.61 -12.43 6.01
CA THR A 79 -9.22 -12.42 7.35
C THR A 79 -9.02 -11.07 8.03
N ASN A 80 -7.82 -10.49 7.95
CA ASN A 80 -7.56 -9.14 8.46
C ASN A 80 -8.41 -8.10 7.74
N TRP A 81 -8.51 -8.20 6.41
CA TRP A 81 -9.36 -7.32 5.61
C TRP A 81 -10.82 -7.36 6.08
N ASN A 82 -11.39 -8.56 6.27
CA ASN A 82 -12.76 -8.73 6.74
C ASN A 82 -12.97 -8.16 8.16
N ARG A 83 -12.00 -8.33 9.07
CA ARG A 83 -12.05 -7.74 10.41
C ARG A 83 -12.08 -6.22 10.35
N VAL A 84 -11.25 -5.61 9.50
CA VAL A 84 -11.23 -4.15 9.32
C VAL A 84 -12.53 -3.64 8.69
N ILE A 85 -13.09 -4.35 7.70
CA ILE A 85 -14.40 -4.01 7.12
C ILE A 85 -15.50 -4.02 8.18
N LEU A 86 -15.61 -5.12 8.94
CA LEU A 86 -16.77 -5.37 9.80
C LEU A 86 -16.67 -4.66 11.14
N GLU A 87 -15.47 -4.59 11.72
CA GLU A 87 -15.26 -4.10 13.10
C GLU A 87 -13.99 -3.25 13.23
N GLY A 88 -13.48 -2.63 12.15
CA GLY A 88 -12.21 -1.90 12.15
C GLY A 88 -12.08 -0.73 13.13
N ARG A 89 -13.20 -0.22 13.66
CA ARG A 89 -13.23 0.84 14.68
C ARG A 89 -13.38 0.32 16.11
N LYS A 90 -13.48 -0.99 16.31
CA LYS A 90 -13.65 -1.61 17.63
C LYS A 90 -12.37 -1.47 18.46
N PRO A 91 -12.43 -0.86 19.66
CA PRO A 91 -11.28 -0.80 20.56
C PRO A 91 -10.75 -2.19 20.89
N GLY A 92 -9.43 -2.36 20.88
CA GLY A 92 -8.78 -3.65 21.17
C GLY A 92 -8.84 -4.68 20.03
N LEU A 93 -9.27 -4.30 18.82
CA LEU A 93 -9.21 -5.20 17.66
C LEU A 93 -7.77 -5.66 17.39
N THR A 94 -7.59 -6.97 17.22
CA THR A 94 -6.29 -7.57 16.88
C THR A 94 -6.29 -8.13 15.46
N LEU A 95 -5.17 -7.94 14.76
CA LEU A 95 -4.94 -8.46 13.42
C LEU A 95 -3.89 -9.57 13.45
N GLY A 96 -4.06 -10.57 12.60
CA GLY A 96 -3.10 -11.67 12.46
C GLY A 96 -1.86 -11.23 11.67
N LEU A 97 -0.69 -11.74 12.05
CA LEU A 97 0.51 -11.67 11.21
C LEU A 97 0.77 -13.05 10.62
N ALA A 98 0.90 -13.13 9.30
CA ALA A 98 1.46 -14.30 8.64
C ALA A 98 2.84 -14.63 9.25
N ALA A 99 3.17 -15.92 9.41
CA ALA A 99 4.32 -16.37 10.17
C ALA A 99 5.65 -15.74 9.72
N LYS A 100 5.80 -15.42 8.42
CA LYS A 100 6.99 -14.75 7.85
C LYS A 100 7.02 -13.22 8.01
N ALA A 101 5.92 -12.58 8.43
CA ALA A 101 5.77 -11.12 8.48
C ALA A 101 6.12 -10.50 9.85
N ARG A 102 6.66 -11.29 10.79
CA ARG A 102 6.58 -11.02 12.23
C ARG A 102 7.48 -9.92 12.81
N SER A 103 8.51 -9.42 12.13
CA SER A 103 9.49 -8.55 12.82
C SER A 103 9.79 -7.18 12.19
N SER A 104 9.57 -6.96 10.90
CA SER A 104 10.14 -5.77 10.22
C SER A 104 9.13 -4.84 9.53
N ARG A 105 7.92 -5.31 9.20
CA ARG A 105 7.05 -4.60 8.24
C ARG A 105 6.29 -3.41 8.83
N TRP A 106 5.62 -3.58 9.98
CA TRP A 106 4.82 -2.51 10.60
C TRP A 106 5.66 -1.43 11.27
N LEU A 107 6.80 -1.81 11.86
CA LEU A 107 7.83 -0.86 12.33
C LEU A 107 8.40 -0.01 11.18
N ARG A 108 8.58 -0.60 9.99
CA ARG A 108 9.05 0.12 8.80
C ARG A 108 7.96 1.04 8.21
N TRP A 109 6.70 0.62 8.23
CA TRP A 109 5.54 1.50 7.94
C TRP A 109 5.46 2.70 8.87
N ALA A 110 5.54 2.48 10.20
CA ALA A 110 5.50 3.57 11.17
C ALA A 110 6.65 4.57 10.97
N LYS A 111 7.86 4.07 10.64
CA LYS A 111 9.00 4.91 10.27
C LYS A 111 8.76 5.70 8.99
N ILE A 112 8.14 5.10 7.98
CA ILE A 112 7.83 5.79 6.72
C ILE A 112 6.71 6.82 6.90
N CYS A 113 5.64 6.50 7.64
CA CYS A 113 4.63 7.47 8.04
C CYS A 113 5.26 8.64 8.82
N SER A 114 6.21 8.38 9.72
CA SER A 114 6.95 9.42 10.45
C SER A 114 7.83 10.27 9.53
N ALA A 115 8.57 9.65 8.61
CA ALA A 115 9.40 10.36 7.62
C ALA A 115 8.55 11.21 6.65
N ILE A 116 7.43 10.66 6.20
CA ILE A 116 6.46 11.34 5.35
C ILE A 116 5.80 12.49 6.10
N TYR A 117 5.33 12.27 7.33
CA TYR A 117 4.70 13.31 8.16
C TYR A 117 5.67 14.45 8.47
N ALA A 118 6.92 14.12 8.82
CA ALA A 118 7.99 15.10 9.02
C ALA A 118 8.26 15.92 7.76
N ALA A 119 8.13 15.30 6.59
CA ALA A 119 8.40 15.96 5.33
C ALA A 119 7.14 16.67 4.77
N TRP A 120 5.92 16.27 5.13
CA TRP A 120 4.63 16.95 4.86
C TRP A 120 4.53 18.36 5.45
N ARG A 121 5.37 18.71 6.44
CA ARG A 121 5.50 20.08 6.98
C ARG A 121 6.26 21.05 6.06
N ARG A 122 6.80 20.59 4.92
CA ARG A 122 7.53 21.44 3.97
C ARG A 122 6.80 21.44 2.62
N PRO A 123 6.75 22.57 1.89
CA PRO A 123 6.18 22.60 0.55
C PRO A 123 6.99 21.67 -0.37
N TRP A 124 6.31 20.70 -0.99
CA TRP A 124 6.95 19.70 -1.84
C TRP A 124 6.90 20.07 -3.31
N THR A 125 8.05 19.98 -3.97
CA THR A 125 8.17 19.76 -5.42
C THR A 125 8.52 18.29 -5.69
N VAL A 126 8.10 17.76 -6.84
CA VAL A 126 8.30 16.36 -7.28
C VAL A 126 9.76 15.89 -7.16
N SER A 127 10.72 16.81 -7.31
CA SER A 127 12.17 16.60 -7.18
C SER A 127 12.65 16.23 -5.77
N THR A 128 11.88 16.55 -4.73
CA THR A 128 12.29 16.34 -3.33
C THR A 128 11.94 14.94 -2.83
N VAL A 129 10.86 14.34 -3.35
CA VAL A 129 10.44 12.96 -3.02
C VAL A 129 11.46 11.93 -3.52
N ALA A 130 11.92 12.09 -4.76
CA ALA A 130 12.91 11.18 -5.37
C ALA A 130 14.25 11.15 -4.59
N ARG A 131 14.67 12.28 -4.03
CA ARG A 131 15.95 12.43 -3.32
C ARG A 131 15.92 11.88 -1.88
N HIS A 132 14.74 11.76 -1.27
CA HIS A 132 14.58 11.19 0.07
C HIS A 132 14.44 9.66 0.03
N ILE A 133 13.80 9.14 -1.02
CA ILE A 133 13.70 7.69 -1.26
C ILE A 133 15.09 7.08 -1.50
N SER A 134 15.96 7.76 -2.26
CA SER A 134 17.32 7.26 -2.55
C SER A 134 18.22 7.18 -1.31
N ARG A 135 18.01 8.05 -0.30
CA ARG A 135 18.80 8.05 0.94
C ARG A 135 18.34 7.04 1.99
N SER A 136 17.08 6.60 1.91
CA SER A 136 16.49 5.68 2.89
C SER A 136 16.79 4.20 2.60
N ALA A 137 17.27 3.89 1.39
CA ALA A 137 17.56 2.52 0.94
C ALA A 137 18.96 2.00 1.30
N THR A 138 19.87 2.85 1.82
CA THR A 138 21.31 2.53 1.92
C THR A 138 21.89 2.31 3.31
N SER A 139 21.12 2.25 4.39
CA SER A 139 21.73 1.99 5.72
C SER A 139 20.93 1.02 6.60
N CYS A 140 21.31 -0.26 6.53
CA CYS A 140 21.30 -1.16 7.69
C CYS A 140 22.04 -0.52 8.85
N TRP A 141 21.47 -0.41 10.06
CA TRP A 141 22.14 -0.54 11.38
C TRP A 141 21.06 -0.65 12.50
N PRO A 142 21.35 -1.33 13.63
CA PRO A 142 20.37 -1.91 14.55
C PRO A 142 20.05 -1.05 15.79
N ALA A 143 19.01 -1.50 16.49
CA ALA A 143 18.62 -1.24 17.88
C ALA A 143 18.37 0.21 18.33
N LEU A 144 17.11 0.51 18.69
CA LEU A 144 16.83 1.53 19.69
C LEU A 144 15.71 1.05 20.62
N THR A 145 16.09 0.81 21.88
CA THR A 145 15.21 0.61 23.03
C THR A 145 14.47 1.91 23.31
N ILE A 146 13.15 1.88 23.42
CA ILE A 146 12.36 3.03 23.85
C ILE A 146 12.20 2.91 25.37
N ARG A 147 12.76 3.86 26.12
CA ARG A 147 12.32 4.14 27.50
C ARG A 147 11.27 5.25 27.46
N ASN A 148 10.32 5.14 28.39
CA ASN A 148 9.10 5.95 28.55
C ASN A 148 9.27 7.45 28.32
#